data_AF-A0A7C3M2K3-F1
#
_entry.id   AF-A0A7C3M2K3-F1
#
_cell.length_a   1.000
_cell.length_b   1.000
_cell.length_c   1.000
_cell.angle_alpha   90.00
_cell.angle_beta   90.00
_cell.angle_gamma   90.00
#
_symmetry.space_group_name_H-M   'P 1'
#
loop_
_entity.id
_entity.type
_entity.pdbx_description
1 polymer ?
#
loop_
_entity_poly.entity_id
_entity_poly.type
_entity_poly.pdbx_seq_one_letter_code
_entity_poly.pdbx_strand_id
1 'polypeptide(L)'
;MQYFSKEEIRDILISVLVVALIFSYSYSNPKQTFVLFPYYLIIVVLSFLFHELAHKSVARKFGCISFYKMWTTGLLLSLIFMLIGAKII
;
A
#
# COMPACT_ATOMS: atom_id res chain seq x y z
N MET A 1 -20.75 -4.13 -12.70
CA MET A 1 -20.17 -5.25 -11.91
C MET A 1 -18.69 -4.95 -11.70
N GLN A 2 -18.30 -4.51 -10.50
CA GLN A 2 -16.93 -4.09 -10.22
C GLN A 2 -16.13 -5.30 -9.70
N TYR A 3 -15.78 -6.20 -10.62
CA TYR A 3 -14.83 -7.26 -10.30
C TYR A 3 -13.44 -6.67 -10.49
N PHE A 4 -12.74 -6.45 -9.38
CA PHE A 4 -11.32 -6.13 -9.42
C PHE A 4 -10.63 -7.15 -10.34
N SER A 5 -9.83 -6.66 -11.29
CA SER A 5 -9.10 -7.55 -12.18
C SER A 5 -8.08 -8.35 -11.37
N LYS A 6 -7.71 -9.55 -11.83
CA LYS A 6 -6.63 -10.34 -11.21
C LYS A 6 -5.34 -9.54 -11.11
N GLU A 7 -5.06 -8.71 -12.11
CA GLU A 7 -3.89 -7.82 -12.15
C GLU A 7 -3.99 -6.74 -11.07
N GLU A 8 -5.17 -6.16 -10.90
CA GLU A 8 -5.43 -5.12 -9.90
C GLU A 8 -5.27 -5.67 -8.47
N ILE A 9 -5.82 -6.86 -8.21
CA ILE A 9 -5.66 -7.53 -6.91
C ILE A 9 -4.18 -7.80 -6.63
N ARG A 10 -3.43 -8.28 -7.62
CA ARG A 10 -2.00 -8.52 -7.49
C ARG A 10 -1.26 -7.23 -7.16
N ASP A 11 -1.53 -6.16 -7.89
CA ASP A 11 -0.88 -4.86 -7.70
C ASP A 11 -1.21 -4.25 -6.32
N ILE A 12 -2.45 -4.38 -5.85
CA ILE A 12 -2.86 -3.97 -4.50
C ILE A 12 -2.13 -4.80 -3.45
N LEU A 13 -2.11 -6.14 -3.58
CA LEU A 13 -1.44 -7.02 -2.63
C LEU A 13 0.05 -6.71 -2.49
N ILE A 14 0.75 -6.51 -3.62
CA ILE A 14 2.17 -6.13 -3.62
C ILE A 14 2.36 -4.79 -2.91
N SER A 15 1.55 -3.79 -3.26
CA SER A 15 1.68 -2.44 -2.71
C SER A 15 1.39 -2.42 -1.21
N VAL A 16 0.36 -3.13 -0.75
CA VAL A 16 0.02 -3.26 0.68
C VAL A 16 1.15 -3.93 1.45
N LEU A 17 1.70 -5.04 0.95
CA LEU A 17 2.78 -5.76 1.63
C LEU A 17 4.05 -4.91 1.73
N VAL A 18 4.44 -4.24 0.64
CA VAL A 18 5.64 -3.39 0.60
C VAL A 18 5.47 -2.19 1.52
N VAL A 19 4.32 -1.50 1.46
CA VAL A 19 4.05 -0.33 2.30
C VAL A 19 3.97 -0.70 3.78
N ALA A 20 3.31 -1.81 4.12
CA ALA A 20 3.25 -2.31 5.51
C ALA A 20 4.66 -2.64 6.05
N LEU A 21 5.51 -3.26 5.23
CA LEU A 21 6.89 -3.54 5.58
C LEU A 21 7.67 -2.25 5.86
N ILE A 22 7.56 -1.27 4.96
CA ILE A 22 8.23 0.03 5.09
C ILE A 22 7.85 0.73 6.39
N PHE A 23 6.56 0.79 6.74
CA PHE A 23 6.12 1.44 7.95
C PHE A 23 6.52 0.72 9.24
N SER A 24 6.49 -0.61 9.21
CA SER A 24 6.89 -1.45 10.35
C SER A 24 8.39 -1.46 10.61
N TYR A 25 9.20 -1.11 9.60
CA TYR A 25 10.65 -1.23 9.67
C TYR A 25 11.25 -0.29 10.73
N SER A 26 12.03 -0.89 11.63
CA SER A 26 12.77 -0.20 12.67
C SER A 26 14.26 -0.54 12.53
N TYR A 27 15.08 0.46 12.19
CA TYR A 27 16.52 0.32 12.01
C TYR A 27 17.22 -0.06 13.33
N SER A 28 16.80 0.53 14.45
CA SER A 28 17.44 0.30 15.76
C SER A 28 17.09 -1.06 16.38
N ASN A 29 15.91 -1.63 16.09
CA ASN A 29 15.42 -2.85 16.73
C ASN A 29 14.70 -3.76 15.73
N PRO A 30 15.40 -4.71 15.08
CA PRO A 30 14.79 -5.58 14.09
C PRO A 30 13.68 -6.47 14.66
N LYS A 31 13.76 -6.86 15.94
CA LYS A 31 12.70 -7.60 16.64
C LYS A 31 11.39 -6.81 16.72
N GLN A 32 11.47 -5.49 16.85
CA GLN A 32 10.30 -4.61 16.91
C GLN A 32 9.56 -4.57 15.57
N THR A 33 10.27 -4.68 14.45
CA THR A 33 9.68 -4.77 13.10
C THR A 33 8.72 -5.95 13.01
N PHE A 34 9.11 -7.14 13.49
CA PHE A 34 8.25 -8.33 13.45
C PHE A 34 6.99 -8.20 14.31
N VAL A 35 7.10 -7.51 15.45
CA VAL A 35 5.95 -7.27 16.33
C VAL A 35 5.01 -6.24 15.71
N LEU A 36 5.53 -5.18 15.10
CA LEU A 36 4.75 -4.09 14.52
C LEU A 36 4.16 -4.43 13.16
N PHE A 37 4.79 -5.31 12.38
CA PHE A 37 4.35 -5.69 11.04
C PHE A 37 2.87 -6.09 10.95
N PRO A 38 2.32 -7.01 11.77
CA PRO A 38 0.90 -7.36 11.69
C PRO A 38 -0.04 -6.18 11.98
N TYR A 39 0.34 -5.25 12.87
CA TYR A 39 -0.45 -4.05 13.14
C TYR A 39 -0.48 -3.12 11.93
N TYR A 40 0.69 -2.83 11.35
CA TYR A 40 0.76 -2.00 10.15
C TYR A 40 0.10 -2.66 8.94
N LEU A 41 0.16 -4.00 8.82
CA LEU A 41 -0.53 -4.72 7.75
C LEU A 41 -2.05 -4.47 7.83
N ILE A 42 -2.65 -4.59 9.02
CA ILE A 42 -4.09 -4.33 9.20
C ILE A 42 -4.42 -2.87 8.86
N ILE A 43 -3.64 -1.92 9.39
CA ILE A 43 -3.86 -0.49 9.17
C ILE A 43 -3.74 -0.14 7.68
N VAL A 44 -2.71 -0.63 7.01
CA VAL A 44 -2.46 -0.37 5.58
C VAL A 44 -3.54 -1.03 4.73
N VAL A 45 -3.90 -2.31 4.96
CA VAL A 45 -5.00 -2.97 4.23
C VAL A 45 -6.27 -2.14 4.32
N LEU A 46 -6.65 -1.72 5.54
CA LEU A 46 -7.88 -0.99 5.75
C LEU A 46 -7.84 0.39 5.09
N SER A 47 -6.75 1.14 5.29
CA SER A 47 -6.56 2.48 4.73
C SER A 47 -6.54 2.45 3.20
N PHE A 48 -5.87 1.48 2.61
CA PHE A 48 -5.73 1.33 1.15
C PHE A 48 -7.05 0.89 0.51
N LEU A 49 -7.77 -0.04 1.15
CA LEU A 49 -9.06 -0.52 0.66
C LEU A 49 -10.10 0.61 0.67
N PHE A 50 -10.16 1.41 1.73
CA PHE A 50 -11.04 2.59 1.76
C PHE A 50 -10.62 3.65 0.73
N HIS A 51 -9.33 3.90 0.53
CA HIS A 51 -8.85 4.82 -0.52
C HIS A 51 -9.31 4.39 -1.91
N GLU A 52 -9.10 3.14 -2.28
CA GLU A 52 -9.47 2.64 -3.62
C GLU A 52 -10.99 2.60 -3.82
N LEU A 53 -11.75 2.25 -2.78
CA LEU A 53 -13.21 2.33 -2.83
C LEU A 53 -13.69 3.78 -2.98
N ALA A 54 -13.05 4.75 -2.33
CA ALA A 54 -13.38 6.15 -2.50
C ALA A 54 -13.09 6.62 -3.93
N HIS A 55 -11.92 6.29 -4.49
CA HIS A 55 -11.60 6.60 -5.88
C HIS A 55 -12.63 6.01 -6.86
N LYS A 56 -12.97 4.72 -6.70
CA LYS A 56 -13.98 4.05 -7.54
C LYS A 56 -15.38 4.64 -7.37
N SER A 57 -15.75 5.02 -6.15
CA SER A 57 -17.04 5.64 -5.85
C SER A 57 -17.17 7.01 -6.51
N VAL A 58 -16.12 7.82 -6.47
CA VAL A 58 -16.08 9.13 -7.12
C VAL A 58 -16.07 8.96 -8.64
N ALA A 59 -15.21 8.10 -9.19
CA ALA A 59 -15.15 7.84 -10.63
C ALA A 59 -16.52 7.41 -11.19
N ARG A 60 -17.22 6.51 -10.49
CA ARG A 60 -18.55 6.05 -10.89
C ARG A 60 -19.58 7.18 -10.88
N LYS A 61 -19.52 8.11 -9.92
CA LYS A 61 -20.42 9.29 -9.89
C LYS A 61 -20.24 10.19 -11.12
N PHE A 62 -19.03 10.25 -11.68
CA PHE A 62 -18.73 11.01 -12.89
C PHE A 62 -18.84 10.18 -14.19
N GLY A 63 -19.35 8.95 -14.13
CA GLY A 63 -19.46 8.08 -15.30
C GLY A 63 -18.12 7.52 -15.80
N CYS A 64 -17.06 7.64 -14.99
CA CYS A 64 -15.72 7.13 -15.30
C CYS A 64 -15.48 5.76 -14.65
N ILE A 65 -14.45 5.07 -15.12
CA ILE A 65 -13.95 3.81 -14.55
C ILE A 65 -12.56 4.08 -13.96
N SER A 66 -12.28 3.60 -12.76
CA SER A 66 -10.94 3.63 -12.19
C SER A 66 -10.40 2.22 -11.92
N PHE A 67 -9.13 2.04 -12.26
CA PHE A 67 -8.37 0.81 -12.02
C PHE A 67 -7.11 1.19 -11.25
N TYR A 68 -6.86 0.49 -10.16
CA TYR A 68 -5.60 0.63 -9.46
C TYR A 68 -4.46 0.02 -10.29
N LYS A 69 -3.35 0.75 -10.37
CA LYS A 69 -2.11 0.27 -10.98
C LYS A 69 -0.95 0.60 -10.05
N MET A 70 -0.16 -0.42 -9.74
CA MET A 70 1.03 -0.27 -8.92
C MET A 70 2.04 0.68 -9.59
N TRP A 71 2.57 1.63 -8.82
CA TRP A 71 3.68 2.46 -9.26
C TRP A 71 5.02 1.85 -8.81
N THR A 72 5.61 1.02 -9.66
CA THR A 72 6.82 0.24 -9.35
C THR A 72 8.01 1.11 -8.97
N THR A 73 8.24 2.21 -9.70
CA THR A 73 9.34 3.14 -9.40
C THR A 73 9.12 3.85 -8.07
N GLY A 74 7.87 4.19 -7.73
CA GLY A 74 7.51 4.76 -6.44
C GLY A 74 7.80 3.79 -5.29
N LEU A 75 7.40 2.52 -5.43
CA LEU A 75 7.70 1.49 -4.42
C LEU A 75 9.19 1.27 -4.23
N LEU A 76 9.96 1.21 -5.33
CA LEU A 76 11.41 1.06 -5.28
C LEU A 76 12.06 2.26 -4.59
N LEU A 77 11.60 3.47 -4.90
CA LEU A 77 12.06 4.69 -4.26
C LEU A 77 11.77 4.69 -2.74
N SER A 78 10.57 4.28 -2.34
CA SER A 78 10.20 4.18 -0.92
C SER A 78 11.06 3.15 -0.16
N LEU A 79 11.43 2.04 -0.80
CA LEU A 79 12.37 1.07 -0.22
C LEU A 79 13.77 1.66 -0.03
N ILE A 80 14.26 2.48 -0.98
CA ILE A 80 15.53 3.18 -0.83
C ILE A 80 15.47 4.15 0.36
N PHE A 81 14.40 4.94 0.49
CA PHE A 81 14.22 5.88 1.61
C PHE A 81 14.15 5.17 2.96
N MET A 82 13.45 4.03 3.03
CA MET A 82 13.41 3.17 4.21
C MET A 82 14.83 2.77 4.68
N LEU A 83 15.73 2.40 3.76
CA LEU A 83 17.11 2.02 4.08
C LEU A 83 17.96 3.20 4.56
N ILE A 84 17.69 4.40 4.05
CA ILE A 84 18.38 5.64 4.46
C ILE A 84 17.91 6.09 5.86
N GLY A 85 16.80 5.54 6.38
CA GLY A 85 16.21 5.95 7.65
C GLY A 85 15.45 7.27 7.58
N ALA A 86 15.34 7.86 6.39
CA ALA A 86 14.45 8.98 6.14
C ALA A 86 13.02 8.44 6.02
N LYS A 87 12.29 8.45 7.14
CA LYS A 87 10.83 8.25 7.11
C LYS A 87 10.19 9.48 6.45
N ILE A 88 10.09 9.46 5.13
CA ILE A 88 9.39 10.48 4.34
C ILE A 88 8.01 9.94 3.96
N ILE A 89 7.22 9.54 4.97
CA ILE A 89 5.78 9.30 4.87
C ILE A 89 5.21 9.01 6.26
#